data_AF-A0A1P8YLY3-F1
#
_entry.id   AF-A0A1P8YLY3-F1
#
_cell.length_a   1.000
_cell.length_b   1.000
_cell.length_c   1.000
_cell.angle_alpha   90.00
_cell.angle_beta   90.00
_cell.angle_gamma   90.00
#
_symmetry.space_group_name_H-M   'P 1'
#
loop_
_entity.id
_entity.type
_entity.pdbx_description
1 polymer ?
#
loop_
_entity_poly.entity_id
_entity_poly.type
_entity_poly.pdbx_seq_one_letter_code
_entity_poly.pdbx_strand_id
1 'polypeptide(L)'
;MTRPAFGSAGRRPARPGWRTAGAALLVAASLMTAGCTQAQPGIVADTGGYTEPPLPEGATIAPPPTGPPTNAANCGDPTASLRPLPGGPPEPPPPSASLAEIQARGRLVVGLDTGSNLFSFRDPATGAIEGFDADIARELARDLLGDPSRVEFRILPSAGRIPALMNSTVDAVVKTMTITCERREKVDFSTVYFEAQQRVLAVKGSGITGAADLAGKRVCAAEGTTSVDRIQLVQPEATVVTVPNWGDCLVVLQQRQVDAVSTDDSILAGLAAQDPYLEIVGESLSSEPYGIGINKSDDDLVRMVNGSLERMRRDGTWNRIYDRWLRVLGPSPGPPVPHYLD
;
A
#
# COMPACT_ATOMS: atom_id res chain seq x y z
N MET A 1 -47.59 28.53 -45.57
CA MET A 1 -48.76 27.76 -46.02
C MET A 1 -48.72 26.42 -45.30
N THR A 2 -49.31 26.33 -44.11
CA THR A 2 -50.72 25.95 -43.80
C THR A 2 -50.83 24.47 -43.40
N ARG A 3 -50.93 24.29 -42.07
CA ARG A 3 -51.70 23.26 -41.33
C ARG A 3 -53.05 22.94 -42.02
N PRO A 4 -53.70 21.78 -41.75
CA PRO A 4 -54.43 21.62 -40.49
C PRO A 4 -54.56 20.20 -39.89
N ALA A 5 -55.05 20.22 -38.65
CA ALA A 5 -55.56 19.12 -37.83
C ALA A 5 -57.10 19.09 -37.87
N PHE A 6 -57.73 17.96 -37.51
CA PHE A 6 -59.11 17.81 -37.00
C PHE A 6 -59.14 16.47 -36.22
N GLY A 7 -59.61 16.31 -34.97
CA GLY A 7 -60.95 16.63 -34.41
C GLY A 7 -61.90 15.44 -34.72
N SER A 8 -62.67 14.77 -33.85
CA SER A 8 -63.42 15.13 -32.63
C SER A 8 -63.93 13.82 -31.96
N ALA A 9 -63.91 13.66 -30.63
CA ALA A 9 -65.03 13.79 -29.69
C ALA A 9 -66.39 13.16 -30.08
N GLY A 10 -66.90 12.27 -29.21
CA GLY A 10 -68.29 11.78 -29.20
C GLY A 10 -68.65 11.16 -27.84
N ARG A 11 -69.71 11.65 -27.20
CA ARG A 11 -70.12 11.42 -25.80
C ARG A 11 -71.51 10.75 -25.76
N ARG A 12 -71.78 10.03 -24.66
CA ARG A 12 -73.10 9.72 -24.00
C ARG A 12 -74.00 8.60 -24.59
N PRO A 13 -75.02 8.08 -23.85
CA PRO A 13 -75.41 8.24 -22.42
C PRO A 13 -75.78 6.93 -21.66
N ALA A 14 -76.17 7.13 -20.39
CA ALA A 14 -76.62 6.23 -19.31
C ALA A 14 -77.90 5.39 -19.55
N ARG A 15 -78.17 4.41 -18.65
CA ARG A 15 -79.43 4.24 -17.86
C ARG A 15 -79.34 3.08 -16.82
N PRO A 16 -80.30 2.95 -15.86
CA PRO A 16 -80.04 2.55 -14.46
C PRO A 16 -80.89 1.37 -13.92
N GLY A 17 -80.72 1.04 -12.63
CA GLY A 17 -81.64 0.27 -11.78
C GLY A 17 -80.92 -0.89 -11.06
N TRP A 18 -81.26 -1.36 -9.87
CA TRP A 18 -82.26 -1.04 -8.86
C TRP A 18 -81.97 -1.97 -7.64
N ARG A 19 -82.41 -1.58 -6.43
CA ARG A 19 -82.83 -2.44 -5.29
C ARG A 19 -81.78 -3.01 -4.31
N THR A 20 -81.84 -2.53 -3.06
CA THR A 20 -82.24 -3.22 -1.79
C THR A 20 -81.15 -4.10 -1.17
N ALA A 21 -80.52 -3.70 -0.07
CA ALA A 21 -80.94 -3.84 1.33
C ALA A 21 -80.70 -5.23 1.92
N GLY A 22 -79.98 -5.30 3.05
CA GLY A 22 -80.17 -6.36 4.04
C GLY A 22 -78.93 -7.16 4.48
N ALA A 23 -78.35 -6.72 5.60
CA ALA A 23 -77.92 -7.52 6.76
C ALA A 23 -76.85 -8.64 6.66
N ALA A 24 -75.75 -8.38 7.39
CA ALA A 24 -75.14 -9.19 8.45
C ALA A 24 -74.70 -10.65 8.18
N LEU A 25 -73.40 -10.93 8.36
CA LEU A 25 -72.88 -11.74 9.49
C LEU A 25 -71.35 -11.96 9.40
N LEU A 26 -70.71 -11.84 10.56
CA LEU A 26 -69.30 -12.13 10.84
C LEU A 26 -68.99 -13.63 10.71
N VAL A 27 -67.93 -13.98 9.97
CA VAL A 27 -67.09 -15.16 10.26
C VAL A 27 -65.63 -14.82 9.96
N ALA A 28 -64.80 -14.91 10.99
CA ALA A 28 -63.35 -14.80 10.91
C ALA A 28 -62.74 -16.04 10.24
N ALA A 29 -61.82 -15.84 9.31
CA ALA A 29 -60.86 -16.86 8.89
C ALA A 29 -59.52 -16.19 8.57
N SER A 30 -58.62 -16.27 9.54
CA SER A 30 -57.22 -15.88 9.52
C SER A 30 -56.43 -16.67 8.48
N LEU A 31 -56.01 -16.01 7.40
CA LEU A 31 -54.98 -16.51 6.48
C LEU A 31 -53.64 -15.84 6.84
N MET A 32 -52.82 -16.63 7.54
CA MET A 32 -51.42 -16.33 7.82
C MET A 32 -50.66 -16.20 6.49
N THR A 33 -50.21 -14.99 6.18
CA THR A 33 -49.17 -14.79 5.17
C THR A 33 -47.84 -15.17 5.80
N ALA A 34 -47.27 -16.28 5.36
CA ALA A 34 -45.88 -16.63 5.65
C ALA A 34 -44.98 -15.64 4.91
N GLY A 35 -44.74 -14.48 5.54
CA GLY A 35 -43.68 -13.56 5.12
C GLY A 35 -42.34 -14.18 5.51
N CYS A 36 -41.63 -14.72 4.52
CA CYS A 36 -40.20 -14.99 4.67
C CYS A 36 -39.48 -13.65 4.84
N THR A 37 -39.32 -13.22 6.10
CA THR A 37 -38.38 -12.17 6.46
C THR A 37 -36.99 -12.79 6.39
N GLN A 38 -36.31 -12.61 5.26
CA GLN A 38 -34.85 -12.73 5.24
C GLN A 38 -34.33 -11.71 6.26
N ALA A 39 -33.76 -12.21 7.35
CA ALA A 39 -33.05 -11.38 8.31
C ALA A 39 -32.00 -10.60 7.53
N GLN A 40 -32.17 -9.28 7.46
CA GLN A 40 -31.04 -8.40 7.14
C GLN A 40 -29.91 -8.78 8.10
N PRO A 41 -28.65 -8.89 7.62
CA PRO A 41 -27.53 -8.97 8.54
C PRO A 41 -27.67 -7.79 9.49
N GLY A 42 -27.90 -8.09 10.77
CA GLY A 42 -28.05 -7.05 11.78
C GLY A 42 -26.82 -6.16 11.70
N ILE A 43 -27.05 -4.86 11.60
CA ILE A 43 -26.03 -3.88 11.97
C ILE A 43 -25.64 -4.29 13.39
N VAL A 44 -24.45 -4.85 13.55
CA VAL A 44 -23.87 -5.02 14.87
C VAL A 44 -23.74 -3.60 15.39
N ALA A 45 -24.64 -3.23 16.31
CA ALA A 45 -24.50 -1.99 17.04
C ALA A 45 -23.19 -2.12 17.81
N ASP A 46 -22.16 -1.42 17.33
CA ASP A 46 -20.93 -1.26 18.07
C ASP A 46 -21.30 -0.64 19.42
N THR A 47 -21.19 -1.43 20.48
CA THR A 47 -21.41 -0.98 21.85
C THR A 47 -20.16 -0.27 22.40
N GLY A 48 -19.21 0.10 21.53
CA GLY A 48 -18.16 1.05 21.85
C GLY A 48 -18.80 2.30 22.45
N GLY A 49 -18.56 2.52 23.74
CA GLY A 49 -18.95 3.77 24.37
C GLY A 49 -18.34 4.94 23.61
N TYR A 50 -19.07 6.05 23.50
CA TYR A 50 -18.65 7.32 22.89
C TYR A 50 -17.36 7.95 23.49
N THR A 51 -16.63 7.22 24.33
CA THR A 51 -15.46 7.66 25.07
C THR A 51 -14.13 7.33 24.37
N GLU A 52 -14.08 6.35 23.45
CA GLU A 52 -12.88 6.05 22.66
C GLU A 52 -13.16 6.32 21.18
N PRO A 53 -12.43 7.25 20.52
CA PRO A 53 -12.62 7.49 19.09
C PRO A 53 -12.33 6.20 18.32
N PRO A 54 -13.15 5.85 17.29
CA PRO A 54 -12.95 4.62 16.54
C PRO A 54 -11.59 4.64 15.84
N LEU A 55 -10.93 3.48 15.78
CA LEU A 55 -9.73 3.33 14.97
C LEU A 55 -10.09 3.43 13.47
N PRO A 56 -9.14 3.80 12.58
CA PRO A 56 -9.34 3.76 11.14
C PRO A 56 -9.78 2.38 10.64
N GLU A 57 -10.44 2.35 9.49
CA GLU A 57 -10.81 1.09 8.84
C GLU A 57 -9.57 0.22 8.58
N GLY A 58 -9.67 -1.08 8.89
CA GLY A 58 -8.55 -2.02 8.77
C GLY A 58 -7.54 -1.98 9.92
N ALA A 59 -7.73 -1.09 10.91
CA ALA A 59 -6.89 -1.09 12.10
C ALA A 59 -7.21 -2.28 13.01
N THR A 60 -6.19 -3.03 13.44
CA THR A 60 -6.33 -4.18 14.35
C THR A 60 -5.19 -4.23 15.36
N ILE A 61 -5.31 -5.06 16.40
CA ILE A 61 -4.18 -5.37 17.29
C ILE A 61 -3.49 -6.59 16.72
N ALA A 62 -2.18 -6.50 16.44
CA ALA A 62 -1.42 -7.63 15.96
C ALA A 62 -1.40 -8.72 17.04
N PRO A 63 -1.71 -9.99 16.68
CA PRO A 63 -1.61 -11.07 17.64
C PRO A 63 -0.17 -11.21 18.13
N PRO A 64 0.07 -11.62 19.38
CA PRO A 64 1.42 -11.91 19.88
C PRO A 64 2.14 -12.90 18.95
N PRO A 65 3.47 -12.80 18.81
CA PRO A 65 4.21 -13.73 17.95
C PRO A 65 3.99 -15.17 18.42
N THR A 66 3.43 -16.00 17.54
CA THR A 66 3.12 -17.41 17.84
C THR A 66 4.34 -18.28 17.57
N GLY A 67 5.29 -18.28 18.51
CA GLY A 67 6.45 -19.17 18.50
C GLY A 67 7.79 -18.45 18.64
N PRO A 68 8.88 -19.20 18.90
CA PRO A 68 10.22 -18.64 18.78
C PRO A 68 10.40 -18.07 17.37
N PRO A 69 11.17 -16.97 17.19
CA PRO A 69 11.43 -16.41 15.87
C PRO A 69 11.85 -17.57 14.96
N THR A 70 11.08 -17.79 13.89
CA THR A 70 11.43 -18.81 12.90
C THR A 70 12.86 -18.48 12.49
N ASN A 71 13.77 -19.45 12.66
CA ASN A 71 15.15 -19.31 12.21
C ASN A 71 15.09 -18.73 10.81
N ALA A 72 15.54 -17.48 10.65
CA ALA A 72 15.48 -16.77 9.39
C ALA A 72 15.95 -17.75 8.31
N ALA A 73 15.09 -18.04 7.33
CA ALA A 73 15.41 -18.98 6.28
C ALA A 73 16.83 -18.65 5.79
N ASN A 74 17.76 -19.58 5.94
CA ASN A 74 19.18 -19.31 5.70
C ASN A 74 19.41 -19.27 4.18
N CYS A 75 19.01 -18.15 3.55
CA CYS A 75 18.98 -17.98 2.11
C CYS A 75 20.29 -17.41 1.54
N GLY A 76 21.36 -17.36 2.35
CA GLY A 76 22.61 -16.69 1.99
C GLY A 76 22.47 -15.17 2.12
N ASP A 77 22.96 -14.43 1.13
CA ASP A 77 22.76 -12.98 1.04
C ASP A 77 21.39 -12.69 0.38
N PRO A 78 20.37 -12.24 1.13
CA PRO A 78 19.08 -11.93 0.54
C PRO A 78 19.18 -10.74 -0.44
N THR A 79 20.18 -9.86 -0.32
CA THR A 79 20.31 -8.67 -1.16
C THR A 79 20.99 -8.92 -2.51
N ALA A 80 21.59 -10.10 -2.69
CA ALA A 80 22.21 -10.48 -3.95
C ALA A 80 21.14 -10.79 -5.03
N SER A 81 21.19 -10.05 -6.13
CA SER A 81 20.23 -10.12 -7.25
C SER A 81 20.90 -10.61 -8.54
N LEU A 82 20.20 -10.62 -9.68
CA LEU A 82 20.75 -11.03 -10.97
C LEU A 82 21.50 -9.88 -11.65
N ARG A 83 22.66 -10.15 -12.28
CA ARG A 83 23.40 -9.14 -13.04
C ARG A 83 22.54 -8.54 -14.16
N PRO A 84 22.71 -7.24 -14.48
CA PRO A 84 22.10 -6.66 -15.67
C PRO A 84 22.43 -7.49 -16.91
N LEU A 85 21.54 -7.45 -17.91
CA LEU A 85 21.82 -8.06 -19.21
C LEU A 85 23.16 -7.51 -19.76
N PRO A 86 24.09 -8.36 -20.23
CA PRO A 86 25.39 -7.92 -20.76
C PRO A 86 25.17 -6.89 -21.90
N GLY A 87 25.78 -5.70 -21.79
CA GLY A 87 25.42 -4.54 -22.62
C GLY A 87 26.09 -4.45 -24.00
N GLY A 88 25.34 -3.91 -24.97
CA GLY A 88 25.82 -3.38 -26.27
C GLY A 88 25.77 -4.37 -27.45
N PRO A 89 25.50 -3.93 -28.72
CA PRO A 89 25.04 -4.82 -29.78
C PRO A 89 26.14 -5.79 -30.26
N PRO A 90 25.79 -7.06 -30.53
CA PRO A 90 25.04 -7.42 -31.73
C PRO A 90 23.75 -8.19 -31.42
N GLU A 91 22.66 -7.72 -32.03
CA GLU A 91 21.26 -8.18 -31.94
C GLU A 91 20.68 -8.28 -30.51
N PRO A 92 19.67 -7.47 -30.13
CA PRO A 92 18.99 -7.70 -28.86
C PRO A 92 18.43 -9.12 -28.89
N PRO A 93 18.68 -9.96 -27.86
CA PRO A 93 17.89 -11.17 -27.71
C PRO A 93 16.42 -10.76 -27.75
N PRO A 94 15.52 -11.56 -28.36
CA PRO A 94 14.12 -11.23 -28.39
C PRO A 94 13.70 -10.92 -26.95
N PRO A 95 13.01 -9.77 -26.70
CA PRO A 95 12.56 -9.45 -25.37
C PRO A 95 11.82 -10.67 -24.82
N SER A 96 12.09 -11.01 -23.57
CA SER A 96 11.34 -12.04 -22.87
C SER A 96 9.84 -11.79 -23.05
N ALA A 97 9.02 -12.84 -22.91
CA ALA A 97 7.58 -12.68 -23.04
C ALA A 97 7.06 -11.54 -22.15
N SER A 98 7.57 -11.41 -20.92
CA SER A 98 7.22 -10.33 -19.99
C SER A 98 7.63 -8.94 -20.47
N LEU A 99 8.88 -8.73 -20.91
CA LEU A 99 9.34 -7.43 -21.42
C LEU A 99 8.60 -7.04 -22.70
N ALA A 100 8.36 -8.00 -23.59
CA ALA A 100 7.60 -7.80 -24.82
C ALA A 100 6.14 -7.43 -24.52
N GLU A 101 5.53 -8.06 -23.52
CA GLU A 101 4.17 -7.74 -23.05
C GLU A 101 4.06 -6.33 -22.47
N ILE A 102 5.04 -5.90 -21.66
CA ILE A 102 5.06 -4.53 -21.12
C ILE A 102 5.20 -3.50 -22.26
N GLN A 103 6.09 -3.77 -23.22
CA GLN A 103 6.27 -2.93 -24.40
C GLN A 103 5.01 -2.87 -25.28
N ALA A 104 4.39 -4.02 -25.57
CA ALA A 104 3.16 -4.10 -26.35
C ALA A 104 1.99 -3.40 -25.65
N ARG A 105 1.93 -3.47 -24.32
CA ARG A 105 0.93 -2.76 -23.50
C ARG A 105 1.21 -1.25 -23.44
N GLY A 106 2.44 -0.82 -23.71
CA GLY A 106 2.84 0.58 -23.81
C GLY A 106 2.90 1.32 -22.46
N ARG A 107 2.94 0.59 -21.33
CA ARG A 107 3.07 1.14 -19.98
C ARG A 107 3.53 0.09 -18.97
N LEU A 108 4.36 0.52 -18.03
CA LEU A 108 4.78 -0.26 -16.87
C LEU A 108 3.75 -0.09 -15.74
N VAL A 109 3.22 -1.19 -15.21
CA VAL A 109 2.27 -1.18 -14.09
C VAL A 109 3.04 -1.36 -12.79
N VAL A 110 3.10 -0.32 -11.95
CA VAL A 110 3.88 -0.32 -10.71
C VAL A 110 2.97 -0.27 -9.49
N GLY A 111 3.15 -1.22 -8.58
CA GLY A 111 2.49 -1.24 -7.28
C GLY A 111 3.17 -0.31 -6.27
N LEU A 112 2.42 0.65 -5.72
CA LEU A 112 2.85 1.55 -4.64
C LEU A 112 1.65 2.08 -3.86
N ASP A 113 1.82 2.95 -2.85
CA ASP A 113 0.69 3.64 -2.21
C ASP A 113 0.71 5.16 -2.46
N THR A 114 -0.20 5.88 -1.79
CA THR A 114 -0.21 7.36 -1.79
C THR A 114 -0.12 7.92 -0.38
N GLY A 115 0.27 7.09 0.61
CA GLY A 115 0.29 7.42 2.03
C GLY A 115 1.70 7.52 2.62
N SER A 116 2.74 7.33 1.80
CA SER A 116 4.14 7.32 2.23
C SER A 116 4.83 8.60 1.76
N ASN A 117 4.65 9.70 2.50
CA ASN A 117 5.29 10.98 2.18
C ASN A 117 6.79 10.83 1.94
N LEU A 118 7.33 11.59 0.98
CA LEU A 118 8.68 11.50 0.41
C LEU A 118 8.94 10.29 -0.51
N PHE A 119 8.18 9.20 -0.43
CA PHE A 119 8.39 7.98 -1.25
C PHE A 119 7.33 7.80 -2.33
N SER A 120 6.08 7.63 -1.92
CA SER A 120 4.92 7.52 -2.81
C SER A 120 3.73 8.18 -2.12
N PHE A 121 3.47 9.43 -2.50
CA PHE A 121 2.37 10.22 -1.95
C PHE A 121 1.68 11.01 -3.04
N ARG A 122 0.43 11.41 -2.79
CA ARG A 122 -0.27 12.32 -3.68
C ARG A 122 0.08 13.75 -3.28
N ASP A 123 0.73 14.48 -4.19
CA ASP A 123 1.01 15.90 -3.98
C ASP A 123 -0.31 16.67 -3.88
N PRO A 124 -0.54 17.44 -2.81
CA PRO A 124 -1.82 18.11 -2.59
C PRO A 124 -2.04 19.32 -3.51
N ALA A 125 -0.98 19.87 -4.13
CA ALA A 125 -1.08 21.01 -5.03
C ALA A 125 -1.36 20.60 -6.48
N THR A 126 -0.73 19.52 -6.95
CA THR A 126 -0.83 19.05 -8.34
C THR A 126 -1.78 17.86 -8.49
N GLY A 127 -2.03 17.12 -7.40
CA GLY A 127 -2.75 15.86 -7.42
C GLY A 127 -1.96 14.69 -8.03
N ALA A 128 -0.70 14.91 -8.45
CA ALA A 128 0.15 13.86 -9.01
C ALA A 128 0.69 12.92 -7.91
N ILE A 129 0.98 11.67 -8.27
CA ILE A 129 1.70 10.76 -7.37
C ILE A 129 3.19 11.08 -7.50
N GLU A 130 3.83 11.50 -6.43
CA GLU A 130 5.24 11.90 -6.38
C GLU A 130 5.99 11.21 -5.23
N GLY A 131 7.31 11.41 -5.21
CA GLY A 131 8.21 10.86 -4.21
C GLY A 131 9.34 10.02 -4.82
N PHE A 132 10.24 9.58 -3.95
CA PHE A 132 11.43 8.81 -4.28
C PHE A 132 11.10 7.51 -5.04
N ASP A 133 10.17 6.71 -4.53
CA ASP A 133 9.74 5.46 -5.18
C ASP A 133 9.04 5.73 -6.52
N ALA A 134 8.22 6.78 -6.59
CA ALA A 134 7.56 7.18 -7.83
C ALA A 134 8.58 7.63 -8.89
N ASP A 135 9.63 8.35 -8.51
CA ASP A 135 10.68 8.79 -9.43
C ASP A 135 11.59 7.62 -9.86
N ILE A 136 11.91 6.67 -8.97
CA ILE A 136 12.59 5.43 -9.34
C ILE A 136 11.75 4.65 -10.38
N ALA A 137 10.45 4.48 -10.15
CA ALA A 137 9.55 3.81 -11.09
C ALA A 137 9.48 4.48 -12.47
N ARG A 138 9.50 5.82 -12.51
CA ARG A 138 9.56 6.59 -13.77
C ARG A 138 10.86 6.37 -14.53
N GLU A 139 11.98 6.21 -13.83
CA GLU A 139 13.26 5.89 -14.46
C GLU A 139 13.27 4.47 -15.06
N LEU A 140 12.54 3.51 -14.45
CA LEU A 140 12.34 2.20 -15.08
C LEU A 140 11.53 2.30 -16.37
N ALA A 141 10.44 3.08 -16.38
CA ALA A 141 9.65 3.29 -17.59
C ALA A 141 10.41 4.06 -18.67
N ARG A 142 11.27 5.01 -18.28
CA ARG A 142 12.18 5.69 -19.22
C ARG A 142 13.05 4.67 -19.96
N ASP A 143 13.65 3.73 -19.23
CA ASP A 143 14.58 2.77 -19.84
C ASP A 143 13.84 1.69 -20.65
N LEU A 144 12.66 1.26 -20.19
CA LEU A 144 11.89 0.21 -20.85
C LEU A 144 11.09 0.69 -22.06
N LEU A 145 10.55 1.91 -22.00
CA LEU A 145 9.55 2.44 -22.94
C LEU A 145 9.98 3.77 -23.59
N GLY A 146 11.14 4.31 -23.23
CA GLY A 146 11.65 5.58 -23.75
C GLY A 146 10.98 6.83 -23.18
N ASP A 147 10.01 6.68 -22.28
CA ASP A 147 9.19 7.77 -21.76
C ASP A 147 8.85 7.52 -20.27
N PRO A 148 9.34 8.38 -19.35
CA PRO A 148 9.09 8.22 -17.91
C PRO A 148 7.62 8.39 -17.52
N SER A 149 6.78 8.95 -18.38
CA SER A 149 5.33 9.10 -18.12
C SER A 149 4.55 7.81 -18.38
N ARG A 150 5.17 6.78 -18.97
CA ARG A 150 4.54 5.49 -19.28
C ARG A 150 4.49 4.55 -18.08
N VAL A 151 4.03 5.07 -16.94
CA VAL A 151 3.79 4.33 -15.71
C VAL A 151 2.32 4.40 -15.35
N GLU A 152 1.69 3.24 -15.11
CA GLU A 152 0.40 3.13 -14.42
C GLU A 152 0.66 2.73 -12.98
N PHE A 153 0.31 3.60 -12.03
CA PHE A 153 0.43 3.28 -10.61
C PHE A 153 -0.80 2.54 -10.10
N ARG A 154 -0.60 1.36 -9.52
CA ARG A 154 -1.62 0.60 -8.83
C ARG A 154 -1.47 0.78 -7.32
N ILE A 155 -2.52 1.29 -6.67
CA ILE A 155 -2.50 1.55 -5.23
C ILE A 155 -2.63 0.23 -4.46
N LEU A 156 -1.66 -0.05 -3.61
CA LEU A 156 -1.58 -1.27 -2.80
C LEU A 156 -1.29 -0.92 -1.34
N PRO A 157 -1.97 -1.53 -0.35
CA PRO A 157 -1.49 -1.49 1.03
C PRO A 157 -0.18 -2.29 1.16
N SER A 158 0.55 -2.11 2.27
CA SER A 158 1.83 -2.81 2.50
C SER A 158 1.71 -4.34 2.46
N ALA A 159 0.62 -4.90 3.00
CA ALA A 159 0.30 -6.33 2.94
C ALA A 159 -0.05 -6.82 1.51
N GLY A 160 -0.43 -5.92 0.60
CA GLY A 160 -0.82 -6.25 -0.77
C GLY A 160 0.33 -6.42 -1.76
N ARG A 161 1.58 -6.07 -1.38
CA ARG A 161 2.76 -6.10 -2.26
C ARG A 161 3.04 -7.48 -2.88
N ILE A 162 3.18 -8.50 -2.03
CA ILE A 162 3.53 -9.87 -2.48
C ILE A 162 2.39 -10.51 -3.29
N PRO A 163 1.13 -10.50 -2.83
CA PRO A 163 0.02 -11.03 -3.63
C PRO A 163 -0.11 -10.35 -5.01
N ALA A 164 0.15 -9.04 -5.08
CA ALA A 164 0.05 -8.30 -6.34
C ALA A 164 1.08 -8.78 -7.37
N LEU A 165 2.31 -9.08 -6.93
CA LEU A 165 3.38 -9.65 -7.76
C LEU A 165 3.08 -11.10 -8.15
N MET A 166 2.70 -11.94 -7.18
CA MET A 166 2.40 -13.36 -7.43
C MET A 166 1.25 -13.56 -8.42
N ASN A 167 0.23 -12.69 -8.35
CA ASN A 167 -0.92 -12.73 -9.26
C ASN A 167 -0.69 -11.94 -10.56
N SER A 168 0.52 -11.40 -10.79
CA SER A 168 0.89 -10.57 -11.94
C SER A 168 -0.09 -9.41 -12.20
N THR A 169 -0.63 -8.84 -11.12
CA THR A 169 -1.52 -7.66 -11.18
C THR A 169 -0.74 -6.36 -11.35
N VAL A 170 0.57 -6.39 -11.08
CA VAL A 170 1.56 -5.34 -11.32
C VAL A 170 2.81 -6.01 -11.88
N ASP A 171 3.59 -5.27 -12.67
CA ASP A 171 4.87 -5.76 -13.20
C ASP A 171 5.95 -5.71 -12.11
N ALA A 172 5.97 -4.62 -11.33
CA ALA A 172 6.92 -4.39 -10.26
C ALA A 172 6.27 -3.68 -9.07
N VAL A 173 6.85 -3.84 -7.89
CA VAL A 173 6.52 -3.09 -6.68
C VAL A 173 7.71 -2.22 -6.29
N VAL A 174 7.49 -0.90 -6.28
CA VAL A 174 8.45 0.11 -5.80
C VAL A 174 7.76 0.82 -4.63
N LYS A 175 7.84 0.22 -3.44
CA LYS A 175 7.09 0.65 -2.24
C LYS A 175 7.83 0.26 -0.96
N THR A 176 8.95 0.93 -0.68
CA THR A 176 9.77 0.75 0.55
C THR A 176 9.86 -0.71 1.00
N MET A 177 10.20 -1.59 0.06
CA MET A 177 10.03 -3.04 0.22
C MET A 177 11.35 -3.67 0.64
N THR A 178 11.50 -3.87 1.94
CA THR A 178 12.67 -4.55 2.51
C THR A 178 12.87 -5.93 1.89
N ILE A 179 14.08 -6.21 1.44
CA ILE A 179 14.48 -7.51 0.94
C ILE A 179 14.71 -8.44 2.15
N THR A 180 13.96 -9.54 2.23
CA THR A 180 14.12 -10.56 3.28
C THR A 180 14.12 -11.95 2.67
N CYS A 181 14.76 -12.91 3.35
CA CYS A 181 14.77 -14.30 2.89
C CYS A 181 13.35 -14.87 2.72
N GLU A 182 12.44 -14.60 3.66
CA GLU A 182 11.04 -15.06 3.58
C GLU A 182 10.32 -14.48 2.34
N ARG A 183 10.55 -13.20 2.03
CA ARG A 183 9.96 -12.60 0.82
C ARG A 183 10.55 -13.20 -0.45
N ARG A 184 11.86 -13.51 -0.45
CA ARG A 184 12.53 -14.17 -1.58
C ARG A 184 12.00 -15.56 -1.89
N GLU A 185 11.37 -16.24 -0.94
CA GLU A 185 10.70 -17.51 -1.24
C GLU A 185 9.51 -17.30 -2.19
N LYS A 186 8.85 -16.13 -2.15
CA LYS A 186 7.59 -15.85 -2.86
C LYS A 186 7.77 -14.97 -4.10
N VAL A 187 8.71 -14.04 -4.08
CA VAL A 187 8.98 -13.04 -5.13
C VAL A 187 10.48 -12.85 -5.33
N ASP A 188 10.89 -12.20 -6.41
CA ASP A 188 12.28 -11.77 -6.60
C ASP A 188 12.45 -10.27 -6.39
N PHE A 189 13.72 -9.85 -6.28
CA PHE A 189 14.08 -8.46 -6.01
C PHE A 189 15.21 -8.00 -6.92
N SER A 190 15.20 -6.71 -7.24
CA SER A 190 16.38 -6.00 -7.70
C SER A 190 17.49 -5.96 -6.63
N THR A 191 18.65 -5.44 -7.01
CA THR A 191 19.65 -4.93 -6.07
C THR A 191 19.07 -3.82 -5.20
N VAL A 192 19.72 -3.57 -4.05
CA VAL A 192 19.31 -2.53 -3.10
C VAL A 192 19.35 -1.15 -3.76
N TYR A 193 18.23 -0.42 -3.71
CA TYR A 193 18.15 0.96 -4.22
C TYR A 193 18.09 2.00 -3.10
N PHE A 194 17.83 1.61 -1.86
CA PHE A 194 17.89 2.48 -0.68
C PHE A 194 18.14 1.65 0.58
N GLU A 195 18.93 2.17 1.52
CA GLU A 195 19.23 1.51 2.80
C GLU A 195 18.58 2.33 3.92
N ALA A 196 17.51 1.82 4.52
CA ALA A 196 16.83 2.47 5.63
C ALA A 196 17.14 1.77 6.97
N GLN A 197 16.74 2.39 8.07
CA GLN A 197 16.88 1.80 9.40
C GLN A 197 15.58 1.92 10.17
N GLN A 198 15.04 0.83 10.70
CA GLN A 198 13.85 0.92 11.55
C GLN A 198 14.16 1.69 12.84
N ARG A 199 13.36 2.70 13.17
CA ARG A 199 13.46 3.51 14.39
C ARG A 199 12.08 3.76 14.98
N VAL A 200 11.99 4.65 15.98
CA VAL A 200 10.75 5.01 16.66
C VAL A 200 10.45 6.49 16.41
N LEU A 201 9.19 6.82 16.14
CA LEU A 201 8.66 8.17 16.06
C LEU A 201 7.69 8.37 17.22
N ALA A 202 7.90 9.42 18.00
CA ALA A 202 7.07 9.75 19.15
C ALA A 202 6.73 11.24 19.17
N VAL A 203 5.74 11.60 19.98
CA VAL A 203 5.43 13.02 20.25
C VAL A 203 6.55 13.63 21.09
N LYS A 204 6.97 14.84 20.74
CA LYS A 204 7.98 15.59 21.49
C LYS A 204 7.59 15.73 22.96
N GLY A 205 8.53 15.37 23.84
CA GLY A 205 8.30 15.43 25.29
C GLY A 205 7.40 14.33 25.85
N SER A 206 7.08 13.28 25.07
CA SER A 206 6.34 12.10 25.54
C SER A 206 7.10 11.26 26.57
N GLY A 207 8.42 11.42 26.66
CA GLY A 207 9.31 10.58 27.47
C GLY A 207 9.75 9.29 26.79
N ILE A 208 9.26 9.01 25.57
CA ILE A 208 9.70 7.88 24.76
C ILE A 208 11.00 8.28 24.06
N THR A 209 12.08 7.58 24.38
CA THR A 209 13.42 7.83 23.83
C THR A 209 13.96 6.69 22.97
N GLY A 210 13.24 5.55 22.91
CA GLY A 210 13.58 4.40 22.08
C GLY A 210 12.73 3.18 22.40
N ALA A 211 13.12 2.01 21.88
CA ALA A 211 12.35 0.76 22.01
C ALA A 211 12.17 0.28 23.47
N ALA A 212 13.09 0.60 24.37
CA ALA A 212 12.99 0.24 25.78
C ALA A 212 11.74 0.87 26.45
N ASP A 213 11.37 2.08 26.03
CA ASP A 213 10.24 2.83 26.59
C ASP A 213 8.88 2.41 26.03
N LEU A 214 8.85 1.43 25.11
CA LEU A 214 7.63 0.95 24.45
C LEU A 214 6.92 -0.17 25.25
N ALA A 215 7.48 -0.64 26.36
CA ALA A 215 6.84 -1.63 27.22
C ALA A 215 5.49 -1.12 27.74
N GLY A 216 4.42 -1.89 27.52
CA GLY A 216 3.05 -1.51 27.89
C GLY A 216 2.47 -0.35 27.07
N LYS A 217 3.14 0.09 26.00
CA LYS A 217 2.69 1.17 25.10
C LYS A 217 1.98 0.62 23.87
N ARG A 218 1.12 1.43 23.27
CA ARG A 218 0.51 1.17 21.96
C ARG A 218 1.44 1.70 20.87
N VAL A 219 1.90 0.84 19.98
CA VAL A 219 2.84 1.19 18.91
C VAL A 219 2.20 0.89 17.56
N CYS A 220 2.07 1.89 16.70
CA CYS A 220 1.53 1.68 15.36
C CYS A 220 2.60 1.18 14.38
N ALA A 221 2.23 0.21 13.55
CA ALA A 221 2.97 -0.21 12.38
C ALA A 221 2.01 -0.59 11.24
N ALA A 222 2.45 -0.57 9.98
CA ALA A 222 1.59 -1.02 8.89
C ALA A 222 1.54 -2.56 8.81
N GLU A 223 0.37 -3.11 8.50
CA GLU A 223 0.16 -4.54 8.35
C GLU A 223 1.06 -5.15 7.25
N GLY A 224 1.59 -6.35 7.49
CA GLY A 224 2.43 -7.07 6.53
C GLY A 224 3.82 -6.45 6.33
N THR A 225 4.34 -5.76 7.35
CA THR A 225 5.66 -5.13 7.33
C THR A 225 6.62 -5.80 8.30
N THR A 226 7.92 -5.71 7.98
CA THR A 226 9.03 -6.12 8.85
C THR A 226 9.00 -5.38 10.19
N SER A 227 8.42 -4.18 10.22
CA SER A 227 8.32 -3.35 11.42
C SER A 227 7.47 -4.01 12.51
N VAL A 228 6.37 -4.68 12.15
CA VAL A 228 5.53 -5.43 13.09
C VAL A 228 6.34 -6.52 13.78
N ASP A 229 6.98 -7.37 12.98
CA ASP A 229 7.78 -8.50 13.46
C ASP A 229 8.93 -8.00 14.36
N ARG A 230 9.58 -6.91 13.97
CA ARG A 230 10.70 -6.35 14.73
C ARG A 230 10.26 -5.81 16.08
N ILE A 231 9.15 -5.06 16.16
CA ILE A 231 8.65 -4.52 17.44
C ILE A 231 8.28 -5.68 18.38
N GLN A 232 7.56 -6.67 17.88
CA GLN A 232 7.17 -7.84 18.66
C GLN A 232 8.37 -8.63 19.19
N LEU A 233 9.48 -8.65 18.43
CA LEU A 233 10.72 -9.30 18.83
C LEU A 233 11.52 -8.50 19.87
N VAL A 234 11.69 -7.18 19.68
CA VAL A 234 12.55 -6.36 20.55
C VAL A 234 11.84 -5.80 21.78
N GLN A 235 10.53 -5.66 21.72
CA GLN A 235 9.69 -5.21 22.83
C GLN A 235 8.37 -5.99 22.86
N PRO A 236 8.39 -7.25 23.35
CA PRO A 236 7.20 -8.11 23.37
C PRO A 236 6.08 -7.61 24.29
N GLU A 237 6.38 -6.68 25.21
CA GLU A 237 5.37 -6.04 26.07
C GLU A 237 4.66 -4.85 25.39
N ALA A 238 5.08 -4.44 24.19
CA ALA A 238 4.37 -3.44 23.42
C ALA A 238 3.09 -4.01 22.80
N THR A 239 2.01 -3.24 22.82
CA THR A 239 0.79 -3.54 22.06
C THR A 239 0.94 -2.99 20.65
N VAL A 240 1.18 -3.85 19.67
CA VAL A 240 1.30 -3.43 18.27
C VAL A 240 -0.09 -3.24 17.65
N VAL A 241 -0.40 -2.02 17.24
CA VAL A 241 -1.60 -1.67 16.48
C VAL A 241 -1.23 -1.64 15.01
N THR A 242 -1.83 -2.51 14.21
CA THR A 242 -1.63 -2.54 12.77
C THR A 242 -2.65 -1.68 12.04
N VAL A 243 -2.23 -1.04 10.96
CA VAL A 243 -3.09 -0.28 10.03
C VAL A 243 -2.68 -0.59 8.58
N PRO A 244 -3.52 -0.29 7.57
CA PRO A 244 -3.15 -0.59 6.17
C PRO A 244 -1.92 0.19 5.66
N ASN A 245 -1.80 1.48 6.00
CA ASN A 245 -0.76 2.37 5.47
C ASN A 245 -0.15 3.29 6.55
N TRP A 246 1.02 3.86 6.27
CA TRP A 246 1.74 4.74 7.22
C TRP A 246 1.04 6.06 7.52
N GLY A 247 0.29 6.62 6.54
CA GLY A 247 -0.55 7.79 6.78
C GLY A 247 -1.60 7.55 7.87
N ASP A 248 -2.12 6.31 7.99
CA ASP A 248 -3.06 5.94 9.05
C ASP A 248 -2.36 5.92 10.42
N CYS A 249 -1.09 5.50 10.48
CA CYS A 249 -0.29 5.56 11.72
C CYS A 249 -0.09 7.00 12.21
N LEU A 250 0.11 7.97 11.31
CA LEU A 250 0.17 9.38 11.67
C LEU A 250 -1.15 9.86 12.27
N VAL A 251 -2.28 9.50 11.66
CA VAL A 251 -3.60 9.89 12.13
C VAL A 251 -3.89 9.34 13.53
N VAL A 252 -3.65 8.04 13.77
CA VAL A 252 -3.90 7.45 15.10
C VAL A 252 -2.94 7.99 16.17
N LEU A 253 -1.71 8.35 15.81
CA LEU A 253 -0.77 9.01 16.72
C LEU A 253 -1.25 10.43 17.08
N GLN A 254 -1.70 11.21 16.10
CA GLN A 254 -2.25 12.56 16.31
C GLN A 254 -3.51 12.55 17.18
N GLN A 255 -4.33 11.50 17.05
CA GLN A 255 -5.51 11.28 17.87
C GLN A 255 -5.19 10.67 19.25
N ARG A 256 -3.91 10.45 19.56
CA ARG A 256 -3.44 9.81 20.81
C ARG A 256 -4.03 8.41 21.04
N GLN A 257 -4.39 7.73 19.96
CA GLN A 257 -4.82 6.33 19.99
C GLN A 257 -3.62 5.38 20.02
N VAL A 258 -2.41 5.86 19.73
CA VAL A 258 -1.14 5.16 19.96
C VAL A 258 -0.14 6.10 20.60
N ASP A 259 0.88 5.56 21.26
CA ASP A 259 1.94 6.32 21.93
C ASP A 259 3.14 6.59 21.00
N ALA A 260 3.37 5.71 20.03
CA ALA A 260 4.47 5.81 19.07
C ALA A 260 4.13 5.13 17.73
N VAL A 261 4.91 5.44 16.72
CA VAL A 261 4.98 4.72 15.44
C VAL A 261 6.38 4.13 15.33
N SER A 262 6.52 2.90 14.83
CA SER A 262 7.85 2.33 14.58
C SER A 262 7.90 1.70 13.19
N THR A 263 8.84 2.22 12.40
CA THR A 263 9.17 1.79 11.04
C THR A 263 10.45 2.51 10.60
N ASP A 264 10.78 2.44 9.33
CA ASP A 264 11.99 2.91 8.70
C ASP A 264 12.13 4.42 8.87
N ASP A 265 13.31 4.87 9.30
CA ASP A 265 13.65 6.27 9.60
C ASP A 265 13.30 7.23 8.45
N SER A 266 13.41 6.75 7.22
CA SER A 266 13.03 7.46 6.01
C SER A 266 11.51 7.71 5.90
N ILE A 267 10.68 6.72 6.22
CA ILE A 267 9.21 6.87 6.32
C ILE A 267 8.87 7.76 7.50
N LEU A 268 9.50 7.55 8.66
CA LEU A 268 9.28 8.36 9.85
C LEU A 268 9.62 9.84 9.60
N ALA A 269 10.65 10.14 8.81
CA ALA A 269 10.97 11.52 8.42
C ALA A 269 9.87 12.12 7.54
N GLY A 270 9.25 11.33 6.66
CA GLY A 270 8.08 11.74 5.90
C GLY A 270 6.86 12.03 6.79
N LEU A 271 6.67 11.27 7.87
CA LEU A 271 5.62 11.55 8.87
C LEU A 271 5.93 12.80 9.71
N ALA A 272 7.17 12.93 10.19
CA ALA A 272 7.62 14.11 10.97
C ALA A 272 7.62 15.41 10.15
N ALA A 273 7.80 15.33 8.83
CA ALA A 273 7.66 16.47 7.93
C ALA A 273 6.20 16.97 7.84
N GLN A 274 5.22 16.09 8.07
CA GLN A 274 3.79 16.44 8.09
C GLN A 274 3.33 16.93 9.48
N ASP A 275 4.01 16.50 10.54
CA ASP A 275 3.71 16.91 11.91
C ASP A 275 4.98 17.30 12.69
N PRO A 276 5.25 18.61 12.85
CA PRO A 276 6.46 19.10 13.51
C PRO A 276 6.46 18.87 15.03
N TYR A 277 5.38 18.36 15.63
CA TYR A 277 5.36 17.94 17.04
C TYR A 277 5.94 16.55 17.26
N LEU A 278 6.30 15.85 16.19
CA LEU A 278 6.89 14.52 16.27
C LEU A 278 8.42 14.59 16.19
N GLU A 279 9.07 13.58 16.76
CA GLU A 279 10.52 13.40 16.69
C GLU A 279 10.89 11.92 16.54
N ILE A 280 11.92 11.65 15.73
CA ILE A 280 12.49 10.31 15.58
C ILE A 280 13.49 10.08 16.72
N VAL A 281 13.25 9.04 17.51
CA VAL A 281 13.99 8.71 18.72
C VAL A 281 14.57 7.29 18.65
N GLY A 282 15.47 6.98 19.58
CA GLY A 282 16.05 5.64 19.75
C GLY A 282 17.14 5.30 18.74
N GLU A 283 17.88 4.24 19.03
CA GLU A 283 18.83 3.67 18.06
C GLU A 283 18.09 2.89 16.96
N SER A 284 18.85 2.48 15.94
CA SER A 284 18.35 1.59 14.90
C SER A 284 17.94 0.24 15.50
N LEU A 285 16.75 -0.21 15.13
CA LEU A 285 16.22 -1.52 15.51
C LEU A 285 16.64 -2.57 14.49
N SER A 286 16.65 -2.27 13.19
CA SER A 286 17.04 -3.19 12.12
C SER A 286 17.50 -2.42 10.89
N SER A 287 18.32 -3.06 10.03
CA SER A 287 18.55 -2.57 8.67
C SER A 287 17.39 -2.98 7.77
N GLU A 288 16.98 -2.08 6.89
CA GLU A 288 15.87 -2.25 5.97
C GLU A 288 16.34 -1.96 4.52
N PRO A 289 17.06 -2.91 3.87
CA PRO A 289 17.52 -2.74 2.50
C PRO A 289 16.35 -2.84 1.52
N TYR A 290 16.02 -1.76 0.81
CA TYR A 290 14.90 -1.73 -0.13
C TYR A 290 15.29 -2.29 -1.50
N GLY A 291 14.45 -3.20 -2.00
CA GLY A 291 14.52 -3.72 -3.36
C GLY A 291 13.22 -3.46 -4.12
N ILE A 292 13.32 -3.46 -5.44
CA ILE A 292 12.15 -3.46 -6.32
C ILE A 292 11.65 -4.89 -6.42
N GLY A 293 10.45 -5.15 -5.90
CA GLY A 293 9.85 -6.49 -5.91
C GLY A 293 9.32 -6.82 -7.31
N ILE A 294 9.62 -8.02 -7.79
CA ILE A 294 9.28 -8.53 -9.14
C ILE A 294 8.73 -9.95 -8.98
N ASN A 295 7.89 -10.38 -9.92
CA ASN A 295 7.41 -11.77 -9.91
C ASN A 295 8.60 -12.75 -9.97
N LYS A 296 8.54 -13.82 -9.17
CA LYS A 296 9.60 -14.82 -9.02
C LYS A 296 10.00 -15.52 -10.33
N SER A 297 9.14 -15.51 -11.35
CA SER A 297 9.43 -16.17 -12.63
C SER A 297 9.99 -15.22 -13.69
N ASP A 298 10.26 -13.94 -13.37
CA ASP A 298 10.59 -12.90 -14.34
C ASP A 298 12.03 -12.37 -14.18
N ASP A 299 12.99 -13.26 -14.37
CA ASP A 299 14.42 -12.95 -14.30
C ASP A 299 14.82 -11.82 -15.26
N ASP A 300 14.25 -11.78 -16.46
CA ASP A 300 14.58 -10.76 -17.46
C ASP A 300 14.14 -9.36 -17.01
N LEU A 301 12.99 -9.24 -16.35
CA LEU A 301 12.59 -7.98 -15.72
C LEU A 301 13.51 -7.61 -14.55
N VAL A 302 13.94 -8.57 -13.72
CA VAL A 302 14.93 -8.35 -12.65
C VAL A 302 16.23 -7.77 -13.22
N ARG A 303 16.75 -8.38 -14.29
CA ARG A 303 17.98 -7.93 -14.96
C ARG A 303 17.82 -6.56 -15.61
N MET A 304 16.67 -6.29 -16.24
CA MET A 304 16.35 -4.98 -16.82
C MET A 304 16.36 -3.90 -15.74
N VAL A 305 15.63 -4.13 -14.64
CA VAL A 305 15.56 -3.22 -13.50
C VAL A 305 16.94 -2.98 -12.88
N ASN A 306 17.76 -4.03 -12.74
CA ASN A 306 19.13 -3.87 -12.26
C ASN A 306 20.01 -3.05 -13.21
N GLY A 307 19.78 -3.13 -14.52
CA GLY A 307 20.42 -2.26 -15.50
C GLY A 307 20.05 -0.78 -15.32
N SER A 308 18.76 -0.50 -15.07
CA SER A 308 18.29 0.85 -14.74
C SER A 308 18.91 1.39 -13.45
N LEU A 309 18.97 0.56 -12.40
CA LEU A 309 19.63 0.92 -11.15
C LEU A 309 21.11 1.24 -11.38
N GLU A 310 21.86 0.39 -12.08
CA GLU A 310 23.26 0.65 -12.43
C GLU A 310 23.46 1.96 -13.21
N ARG A 311 22.59 2.23 -14.20
CA ARG A 311 22.60 3.51 -14.92
C ARG A 311 22.42 4.68 -13.95
N MET A 312 21.39 4.64 -13.10
CA MET A 312 21.08 5.71 -12.15
C MET A 312 22.20 5.95 -11.13
N ARG A 313 22.90 4.89 -10.70
CA ARG A 313 24.08 4.99 -9.83
C ARG A 313 25.22 5.71 -10.54
N ARG A 314 25.47 5.36 -11.80
CA ARG A 314 26.61 5.88 -12.60
C ARG A 314 26.41 7.31 -13.11
N ASP A 315 25.21 7.66 -13.55
CA ASP A 315 24.91 8.97 -14.19
C ASP A 315 24.46 10.06 -13.21
N GLY A 316 24.45 9.73 -11.91
CA GLY A 316 24.06 10.62 -10.82
C GLY A 316 22.55 10.86 -10.70
N THR A 317 21.71 10.16 -11.47
CA THR A 317 20.24 10.25 -11.35
C THR A 317 19.79 9.88 -9.95
N TRP A 318 20.37 8.83 -9.36
CA TRP A 318 20.02 8.41 -8.00
C TRP A 318 20.28 9.53 -6.99
N ASN A 319 21.45 10.19 -7.05
CA ASN A 319 21.77 11.31 -6.16
C ASN A 319 20.80 12.48 -6.33
N ARG A 320 20.39 12.79 -7.58
CA ARG A 320 19.38 13.84 -7.83
C ARG A 320 18.02 13.50 -7.23
N ILE A 321 17.58 12.24 -7.34
CA ILE A 321 16.32 11.79 -6.74
C ILE A 321 16.43 11.84 -5.21
N TYR A 322 17.54 11.38 -4.63
CA TYR A 322 17.79 11.50 -3.19
C TYR A 322 17.75 12.96 -2.74
N ASP A 323 18.48 13.85 -3.43
CA ASP A 323 18.56 15.27 -3.05
C ASP A 323 17.21 15.99 -3.14
N ARG A 324 16.33 15.52 -4.03
CA ARG A 324 14.97 16.04 -4.15
C ARG A 324 14.09 15.65 -2.96
N TRP A 325 14.20 14.41 -2.49
CA TRP A 325 13.21 13.83 -1.57
C TRP A 325 13.70 13.61 -0.14
N LEU A 326 14.97 13.24 0.03
CA LEU A 326 15.47 12.63 1.27
C LEU A 326 16.55 13.47 1.98
N ARG A 327 16.79 14.72 1.56
CA ARG A 327 17.73 15.62 2.27
C ARG A 327 17.37 15.90 3.72
N VAL A 328 16.13 15.66 4.12
CA VAL A 328 15.69 15.73 5.53
C VAL A 328 16.42 14.70 6.41
N LEU A 329 16.91 13.60 5.82
CA LEU A 329 17.71 12.58 6.49
C LEU A 329 19.20 12.96 6.58
N GLY A 330 19.62 14.02 5.90
CA GLY A 330 21.01 14.47 5.83
C GLY A 330 21.56 14.54 4.40
N PRO A 331 22.88 14.78 4.26
CA PRO A 331 23.56 14.70 2.97
C PRO A 331 23.45 13.29 2.37
N SER A 332 23.37 13.22 1.04
CA SER A 332 23.32 11.94 0.34
C SER A 332 24.51 11.04 0.69
N PRO A 333 24.28 9.78 1.14
CA PRO A 333 25.35 8.81 1.38
C PRO A 333 25.89 8.20 0.07
N GLY A 334 25.29 8.55 -1.08
CA GLY A 334 25.49 7.85 -2.34
C GLY A 334 24.61 6.60 -2.45
N PRO A 335 24.45 6.06 -3.68
CA PRO A 335 23.62 4.87 -3.89
C PRO A 335 24.23 3.63 -3.22
N PRO A 336 23.41 2.70 -2.71
CA PRO A 336 23.88 1.41 -2.21
C PRO A 336 24.66 0.62 -3.27
N VAL A 337 25.70 -0.08 -2.84
CA VAL A 337 26.52 -0.93 -3.74
C VAL A 337 25.72 -2.18 -4.12
N PRO A 338 25.60 -2.52 -5.42
CA PRO A 338 24.86 -3.70 -5.84
C PRO A 338 25.60 -5.00 -5.53
N HIS A 339 24.86 -6.01 -5.09
CA HIS A 339 25.33 -7.38 -4.89
C HIS A 339 24.69 -8.30 -5.94
N TYR A 340 25.47 -9.19 -6.56
CA TYR A 340 25.00 -10.06 -7.64
C TYR A 340 25.29 -11.54 -7.35
N LEU A 341 24.35 -12.41 -7.71
CA LEU A 341 24.42 -13.87 -7.55
C LEU A 341 25.24 -14.54 -8.65
N ASP A 342 25.15 -14.02 -9.88
CA ASP A 342 25.86 -14.46 -11.09
C ASP A 342 26.87 -13.42 -11.55
#